data_AF-A0AAU6VTX8-F1
#
_entry.id   AF-A0AAU6VTX8-F1
#
_cell.length_a   1.000
_cell.length_b   1.000
_cell.length_c   1.000
_cell.angle_alpha   90.00
_cell.angle_beta   90.00
_cell.angle_gamma   90.00
#
_symmetry.space_group_name_H-M   'P 1'
#
loop_
_entity.id
_entity.type
_entity.pdbx_description
1 polymer ?
#
loop_
_entity_poly.entity_id
_entity_poly.type
_entity_poly.pdbx_seq_one_letter_code
_entity_poly.pdbx_strand_id
1 'polypeptide(L)'
;MSEESSNKDYSKANRIKIHQPDASKADRFNPRNRIYVRAVDGLWSTLRRRMGWIAMLFFLILPWLPWGDRQAVWFNLAEQKFHVFGLTIWPQDLTLLAALFMIAAFALFFVTTYLGRVWCGYTCPQTVWTFIFIWFEEKLEGARNKRMKLDQMPWSFDKLWRKTAKHTAWLLISLLTAMTFVSYFVPSREVYLEVFTLQASGAVYFWVILFTLATYGNAGWMREIMCIHMCPYARFQAAMFDKNTYIVGYDTKRGETRGPRSRKADPKALGLGDCIDCDLCVQVCPTGIDIRNGLQYECINCGACIDACDSTMERMGYAKGLISYTTENKLEGIKEKVLRPKLVGYGVVLTAMILVFIYASANIAPVRIDIIRDRNQLYTENTQGMTENTFTLKILNKTETAHEYQMHIDGLNNYKWYGPQTVQIAAGEVLTLPISVAVDPVELKRPITKIDFIVTTEVDGEAVEAKQESRFFGP
;
A
#
# COMPACT_ATOMS: atom_id res chain seq x y z
N MET A 1 -63.20 -44.73 -16.78
CA MET A 1 -63.06 -43.36 -17.29
C MET A 1 -62.53 -42.50 -16.15
N SER A 2 -61.29 -42.74 -15.72
CA SER A 2 -60.03 -42.14 -16.22
C SER A 2 -59.80 -40.74 -15.63
N GLU A 3 -59.18 -40.74 -14.44
CA GLU A 3 -58.47 -39.61 -13.85
C GLU A 3 -57.21 -39.31 -14.69
N GLU A 4 -57.20 -38.18 -15.40
CA GLU A 4 -55.97 -37.67 -16.02
C GLU A 4 -55.30 -36.65 -15.09
N SER A 5 -54.47 -37.15 -14.17
CA SER A 5 -53.44 -36.33 -13.53
C SER A 5 -52.37 -36.00 -14.58
N SER A 6 -52.30 -34.74 -15.02
CA SER A 6 -51.28 -34.27 -15.95
C SER A 6 -49.88 -34.32 -15.32
N ASN A 7 -49.21 -35.46 -15.47
CA ASN A 7 -47.80 -35.63 -15.13
C ASN A 7 -46.99 -34.87 -16.19
N LYS A 8 -46.55 -33.65 -15.85
CA LYS A 8 -45.63 -32.90 -16.73
C LYS A 8 -44.30 -33.64 -16.76
N ASP A 9 -43.99 -34.25 -17.90
CA ASP A 9 -42.70 -34.87 -18.16
C ASP A 9 -41.61 -33.79 -18.26
N TYR A 10 -40.79 -33.69 -17.23
CA TYR A 10 -39.64 -32.78 -17.18
C TYR A 10 -38.37 -33.38 -17.82
N SER A 11 -38.44 -34.57 -18.43
CA SER A 11 -37.25 -35.38 -18.65
C SER A 11 -36.40 -35.07 -19.89
N LYS A 12 -36.75 -34.15 -20.80
CA LYS A 12 -35.88 -33.93 -21.99
C LYS A 12 -35.90 -32.59 -22.71
N ALA A 13 -36.80 -31.64 -22.41
CA ALA A 13 -37.01 -30.46 -23.26
C ALA A 13 -36.42 -29.13 -22.77
N ASN A 14 -35.93 -29.01 -21.53
CA ASN A 14 -35.38 -27.75 -21.01
C ASN A 14 -34.07 -27.95 -20.25
N ARG A 15 -33.04 -28.50 -20.91
CA ARG A 15 -31.68 -28.18 -20.47
C ARG A 15 -31.51 -26.69 -20.71
N ILE A 16 -31.50 -25.92 -19.63
CA ILE A 16 -31.17 -24.49 -19.66
C ILE A 16 -29.89 -24.36 -20.47
N LYS A 17 -29.94 -23.60 -21.56
CA LYS A 17 -28.77 -23.33 -22.39
C LYS A 17 -27.70 -22.77 -21.45
N ILE A 18 -26.64 -23.52 -21.24
CA ILE A 18 -25.43 -23.02 -20.63
C ILE A 18 -24.97 -21.90 -21.57
N HIS A 19 -25.19 -20.65 -21.16
CA HIS A 19 -24.68 -19.50 -21.87
C HIS A 19 -23.16 -19.51 -21.69
N GLN A 20 -22.46 -20.20 -22.59
CA GLN A 20 -21.07 -19.92 -22.85
C GLN A 20 -21.01 -18.46 -23.33
N PRO A 21 -20.18 -17.60 -22.71
CA PRO A 21 -20.03 -16.23 -23.18
C PRO A 21 -19.64 -16.28 -24.66
N ASP A 22 -20.46 -15.64 -25.49
CA ASP A 22 -20.22 -15.55 -26.92
C ASP A 22 -18.90 -14.78 -27.14
N ALA A 23 -17.84 -15.48 -27.54
CA ALA A 23 -16.51 -14.89 -27.72
C ALA A 23 -16.52 -13.75 -28.76
N SER A 24 -17.51 -13.75 -29.66
CA SER A 24 -17.72 -12.67 -30.64
C SER A 24 -18.41 -11.43 -30.06
N LYS A 25 -19.05 -11.57 -28.89
CA LYS A 25 -19.62 -10.51 -28.06
C LYS A 25 -18.83 -10.33 -26.77
N ALA A 26 -17.50 -10.51 -26.82
CA ALA A 26 -16.65 -9.90 -25.81
C ALA A 26 -17.05 -8.43 -25.72
N ASP A 27 -17.65 -8.03 -24.60
CA ASP A 27 -18.24 -6.72 -24.38
C ASP A 27 -17.15 -5.70 -24.73
N ARG A 28 -17.26 -5.05 -25.89
CA ARG A 28 -16.33 -3.98 -26.24
C ARG A 28 -16.49 -2.98 -25.11
N PHE A 29 -15.43 -2.79 -24.33
CA PHE A 29 -15.40 -1.91 -23.17
C PHE A 29 -16.25 -0.67 -23.45
N ASN A 30 -17.42 -0.61 -22.82
CA ASN A 30 -18.34 0.50 -22.96
C ASN A 30 -18.19 1.37 -21.71
N PRO A 31 -17.51 2.53 -21.80
CA PRO A 31 -17.31 3.41 -20.66
C PRO A 31 -18.63 3.88 -20.01
N ARG A 32 -19.77 3.72 -20.69
CA ARG A 32 -21.11 4.09 -20.20
C ARG A 32 -21.83 2.97 -19.45
N ASN A 33 -21.39 1.71 -19.51
CA ASN A 33 -22.00 0.61 -18.75
C ASN A 33 -21.51 0.63 -17.30
N ARG A 34 -21.96 1.63 -16.56
CA ARG A 34 -21.62 1.82 -15.15
C ARG A 34 -22.17 0.67 -14.30
N ILE A 35 -21.30 0.06 -13.50
CA ILE A 35 -21.70 -1.01 -12.58
C ILE A 35 -22.41 -0.40 -11.36
N TYR A 36 -23.71 -0.72 -11.22
CA TYR A 36 -24.47 -0.38 -10.01
C TYR A 36 -24.35 -1.49 -8.99
N VAL A 37 -23.38 -1.36 -8.09
CA VAL A 37 -23.13 -2.33 -7.02
C VAL A 37 -24.28 -2.28 -6.01
N ARG A 38 -24.91 -3.44 -5.78
CA ARG A 38 -25.90 -3.64 -4.71
C ARG A 38 -25.19 -3.85 -3.38
N ALA A 39 -25.66 -3.20 -2.32
CA ALA A 39 -25.15 -3.49 -0.99
C ALA A 39 -25.68 -4.81 -0.46
N VAL A 40 -24.84 -5.44 0.34
CA VAL A 40 -25.12 -6.71 0.99
C VAL A 40 -24.54 -6.67 2.40
N ASP A 41 -25.33 -7.17 3.33
CA ASP A 41 -24.90 -7.39 4.71
C ASP A 41 -24.56 -8.87 4.89
N GLY A 42 -23.42 -9.11 5.53
CA GLY A 42 -22.90 -10.43 5.81
C GLY A 42 -21.55 -10.34 6.51
N LEU A 43 -20.90 -11.48 6.70
CA LEU A 43 -19.65 -11.56 7.46
C LEU A 43 -18.53 -10.84 6.70
N TRP A 44 -18.37 -11.14 5.41
CA TRP A 44 -17.24 -10.66 4.61
C TRP A 44 -17.38 -9.17 4.29
N SER A 45 -18.59 -8.72 3.96
CA SER A 45 -18.89 -7.31 3.73
C SER A 45 -18.67 -6.47 4.99
N THR A 46 -19.02 -7.00 6.17
CA THR A 46 -18.77 -6.35 7.45
C THR A 46 -17.30 -6.30 7.79
N LEU A 47 -16.57 -7.41 7.62
CA LEU A 47 -15.12 -7.47 7.87
C LEU A 47 -14.37 -6.47 6.99
N ARG A 48 -14.65 -6.47 5.68
CA ARG A 48 -14.06 -5.51 4.73
C ARG A 48 -14.36 -4.06 5.12
N ARG A 49 -15.61 -3.75 5.46
CA ARG A 49 -16.01 -2.40 5.89
C ARG A 49 -15.27 -1.98 7.15
N ARG A 50 -15.13 -2.86 8.15
CA ARG A 50 -14.36 -2.59 9.38
C ARG A 50 -12.88 -2.35 9.08
N MET A 51 -12.25 -3.23 8.30
CA MET A 51 -10.84 -3.07 7.91
C MET A 51 -10.61 -1.76 7.14
N GLY A 52 -11.50 -1.43 6.19
CA GLY A 52 -11.43 -0.18 5.46
C GLY A 52 -11.56 1.05 6.35
N TRP A 53 -12.48 1.04 7.33
CA TRP A 53 -12.61 2.13 8.30
C TRP A 53 -11.39 2.25 9.21
N ILE A 54 -10.84 1.13 9.69
CA ILE A 54 -9.62 1.12 10.51
C ILE A 54 -8.45 1.70 9.70
N ALA A 55 -8.23 1.24 8.47
CA ALA A 55 -7.17 1.74 7.61
C ALA A 55 -7.33 3.24 7.31
N MET A 56 -8.56 3.69 7.03
CA MET A 56 -8.85 5.10 6.80
C MET A 56 -8.62 5.94 8.06
N LEU A 57 -9.01 5.44 9.23
CA LEU A 57 -8.78 6.11 10.51
C LEU A 57 -7.29 6.27 10.79
N PHE A 58 -6.50 5.21 10.59
CA PHE A 58 -5.04 5.29 10.71
C PHE A 58 -4.47 6.32 9.73
N PHE A 59 -4.88 6.28 8.46
CA PHE A 59 -4.43 7.24 7.45
C PHE A 59 -4.72 8.70 7.85
N LEU A 60 -5.92 8.96 8.38
CA LEU A 60 -6.36 10.29 8.80
C LEU A 60 -5.68 10.79 10.08
N ILE A 61 -5.40 9.90 11.05
CA ILE A 61 -4.90 10.30 12.37
C ILE A 61 -3.37 10.36 12.42
N LEU A 62 -2.66 9.51 11.68
CA LEU A 62 -1.19 9.41 11.76
C LEU A 62 -0.45 10.76 11.69
N PRO A 63 -0.76 11.67 10.75
CA PRO A 63 -0.02 12.93 10.63
C PRO A 63 -0.38 13.95 11.72
N TRP A 64 -1.43 13.70 12.51
CA TRP A 64 -1.84 14.55 13.63
C TRP A 64 -1.24 14.15 14.97
N LEU A 65 -0.67 12.95 15.07
CA LEU A 65 -0.08 12.49 16.33
C LEU A 65 1.21 13.28 16.59
N PRO A 66 1.31 14.02 17.71
CA PRO A 66 2.55 14.69 18.08
C PRO A 66 3.58 13.67 18.56
N TRP A 67 4.85 13.90 18.23
CA TRP A 67 5.99 13.12 18.66
C TRP A 67 7.14 14.07 19.00
N GLY A 68 7.17 14.52 20.25
CA GLY A 68 8.09 15.57 20.70
C GLY A 68 7.74 16.93 20.09
N ASP A 69 8.67 17.48 19.32
CA ASP A 69 8.59 18.78 18.65
C ASP A 69 7.94 18.74 17.26
N ARG A 70 7.71 17.54 16.71
CA ARG A 70 7.21 17.31 15.35
C ARG A 70 6.04 16.33 15.32
N GLN A 71 5.45 16.10 14.14
CA GLN A 71 4.45 15.05 13.94
C GLN A 71 5.10 13.66 13.87
N ALA A 72 4.38 12.62 14.30
CA ALA A 72 4.89 11.26 14.40
C ALA A 72 5.33 10.70 13.04
N VAL A 73 4.60 10.96 11.97
CA VAL A 73 5.03 10.60 10.62
C VAL A 73 5.13 11.85 9.79
N TRP A 74 6.37 12.22 9.44
CA TRP A 74 6.67 13.41 8.66
C TRP A 74 7.73 13.13 7.61
N PHE A 75 7.36 13.27 6.36
CA PHE A 75 8.25 13.14 5.23
C PHE A 75 8.70 14.52 4.79
N ASN A 76 9.73 15.05 5.45
CA ASN A 76 10.29 16.36 5.16
C ASN A 76 11.13 16.30 3.87
N LEU A 77 10.53 16.68 2.75
CA LEU A 77 11.22 16.70 1.45
C LEU A 77 12.29 17.79 1.36
N ALA A 78 12.15 18.90 2.10
CA ALA A 78 13.09 20.02 2.02
C ALA A 78 14.45 19.64 2.61
N GLU A 79 14.43 18.96 3.76
CA GLU A 79 15.65 18.42 4.41
C GLU A 79 15.98 17.00 3.96
N GLN A 80 15.12 16.40 3.13
CA GLN A 80 15.20 15.00 2.69
C GLN A 80 15.26 13.99 3.86
N LYS A 81 14.58 14.32 4.97
CA LYS A 81 14.48 13.48 6.17
C LYS A 81 13.09 12.85 6.25
N PHE A 82 13.04 11.53 6.42
CA PHE A 82 11.79 10.82 6.67
C PHE A 82 11.70 10.42 8.14
N HIS A 83 10.80 11.06 8.86
CA HIS A 83 10.55 10.84 10.27
C HIS A 83 9.38 9.85 10.43
N VAL A 84 9.62 8.75 11.13
CA VAL A 84 8.64 7.73 11.46
C VAL A 84 8.78 7.37 12.94
N PHE A 85 7.94 7.99 13.77
CA PHE A 85 8.06 8.03 15.22
C PHE A 85 9.44 8.55 15.64
N GLY A 86 10.20 7.78 16.42
CA GLY A 86 11.60 8.13 16.78
C GLY A 86 12.61 7.90 15.65
N LEU A 87 12.28 7.08 14.65
CA LEU A 87 13.20 6.79 13.56
C LEU A 87 13.29 7.97 12.59
N THR A 88 14.49 8.51 12.38
CA THR A 88 14.78 9.49 11.33
C THR A 88 15.62 8.84 10.24
N ILE A 89 15.03 8.60 9.08
CA ILE A 89 15.69 8.00 7.91
C ILE A 89 16.27 9.12 7.04
N TRP A 90 17.58 9.07 6.83
CA TRP A 90 18.32 10.03 6.00
C TRP A 90 18.43 9.55 4.54
N PRO A 91 18.75 10.42 3.57
CA PRO A 91 18.94 10.03 2.17
C PRO A 91 19.99 8.93 1.96
N GLN A 92 21.01 8.88 2.82
CA GLN A 92 22.05 7.85 2.78
C GLN A 92 21.53 6.49 3.26
N ASP A 93 20.43 6.46 4.00
CA ASP A 93 19.76 5.25 4.51
C ASP A 93 18.57 4.87 3.61
N LEU A 94 18.43 5.48 2.42
CA LEU A 94 17.40 5.16 1.43
C LEU A 94 17.50 3.69 0.96
N THR A 95 18.65 3.05 1.13
CA THR A 95 18.83 1.61 0.91
C THR A 95 18.01 0.77 1.90
N LEU A 96 17.91 1.17 3.17
CA LEU A 96 17.00 0.54 4.13
C LEU A 96 15.54 0.77 3.75
N LEU A 97 15.19 2.00 3.33
CA LEU A 97 13.83 2.28 2.86
C LEU A 97 13.47 1.43 1.63
N ALA A 98 14.40 1.29 0.68
CA ALA A 98 14.23 0.42 -0.48
C ALA A 98 14.10 -1.06 -0.07
N ALA A 99 14.90 -1.52 0.90
CA ALA A 99 14.78 -2.87 1.45
C ALA A 99 13.42 -3.08 2.13
N LEU A 100 12.91 -2.11 2.87
CA LEU A 100 11.58 -2.14 3.48
C LEU A 100 10.47 -2.25 2.43
N PHE A 101 10.54 -1.45 1.36
CA PHE A 101 9.57 -1.56 0.25
C PHE A 101 9.68 -2.92 -0.47
N MET A 102 10.89 -3.46 -0.61
CA MET A 102 11.10 -4.79 -1.17
C MET A 102 10.45 -5.86 -0.28
N ILE A 103 10.65 -5.81 1.04
CA ILE A 103 10.00 -6.69 2.01
C ILE A 103 8.48 -6.58 1.88
N ALA A 104 7.93 -5.36 1.82
CA ALA A 104 6.49 -5.15 1.67
C ALA A 104 5.96 -5.77 0.35
N ALA A 105 6.69 -5.65 -0.76
CA ALA A 105 6.33 -6.27 -2.03
C ALA A 105 6.37 -7.81 -1.96
N PHE A 106 7.41 -8.39 -1.35
CA PHE A 106 7.51 -9.85 -1.15
C PHE A 106 6.46 -10.38 -0.17
N ALA A 107 6.14 -9.62 0.89
CA ALA A 107 5.06 -9.95 1.81
C ALA A 107 3.72 -10.00 1.08
N LEU A 108 3.48 -9.03 0.21
CA LEU A 108 2.29 -8.99 -0.63
C LEU A 108 2.25 -10.18 -1.63
N PHE A 109 3.39 -10.60 -2.19
CA PHE A 109 3.50 -11.82 -3.02
C PHE A 109 3.23 -13.10 -2.24
N PHE A 110 3.74 -13.20 -1.01
CA PHE A 110 3.49 -14.32 -0.11
C PHE A 110 2.00 -14.42 0.22
N VAL A 111 1.38 -13.33 0.65
CA VAL A 111 -0.06 -13.25 0.92
C VAL A 111 -0.87 -13.59 -0.34
N THR A 112 -0.44 -13.13 -1.51
CA THR A 112 -1.13 -13.42 -2.78
C THR A 112 -1.10 -14.89 -3.14
N THR A 113 0.05 -15.54 -2.96
CA THR A 113 0.20 -16.97 -3.25
C THR A 113 -0.70 -17.81 -2.33
N TYR A 114 -0.88 -17.36 -1.08
CA TYR A 114 -1.71 -18.04 -0.10
C TYR A 114 -3.21 -17.72 -0.22
N LEU A 115 -3.57 -16.45 -0.09
CA LEU A 115 -4.95 -15.93 0.01
C LEU A 115 -5.49 -15.31 -1.29
N GLY A 116 -4.77 -15.46 -2.40
CA GLY A 116 -5.17 -14.90 -3.68
C GLY A 116 -5.21 -13.36 -3.63
N ARG A 117 -6.30 -12.77 -4.12
CA ARG A 117 -6.41 -11.30 -4.26
C ARG A 117 -7.06 -10.60 -3.08
N VAL A 118 -7.01 -11.18 -1.87
CA VAL A 118 -7.64 -10.61 -0.66
C VAL A 118 -7.13 -9.20 -0.36
N TRP A 119 -5.85 -8.87 -0.63
CA TRP A 119 -5.36 -7.49 -0.54
C TRP A 119 -6.20 -6.51 -1.37
N CYS A 120 -6.47 -6.86 -2.64
CA CYS A 120 -7.30 -6.04 -3.53
C CYS A 120 -8.72 -5.86 -3.00
N GLY A 121 -9.29 -6.88 -2.38
CA GLY A 121 -10.66 -6.85 -1.86
C GLY A 121 -10.83 -6.08 -0.55
N TYR A 122 -9.82 -6.07 0.32
CA TYR A 122 -9.98 -5.64 1.72
C TYR A 122 -9.22 -4.36 2.09
N THR A 123 -8.02 -4.17 1.58
CA THR A 123 -7.09 -3.13 2.08
C THR A 123 -6.51 -2.25 0.98
N CYS A 124 -6.63 -2.64 -0.29
CA CYS A 124 -6.19 -1.83 -1.41
C CYS A 124 -6.85 -0.42 -1.37
N PRO A 125 -6.05 0.67 -1.41
CA PRO A 125 -6.58 2.03 -1.38
C PRO A 125 -7.66 2.28 -2.44
N GLN A 126 -7.46 1.81 -3.68
CA GLN A 126 -8.48 1.99 -4.71
C GLN A 126 -9.85 1.45 -4.28
N THR A 127 -9.85 0.22 -3.77
CA THR A 127 -11.07 -0.48 -3.34
C THR A 127 -11.71 0.20 -2.13
N VAL A 128 -10.91 0.59 -1.13
CA VAL A 128 -11.42 1.26 0.09
C VAL A 128 -12.13 2.57 -0.27
N TRP A 129 -11.50 3.43 -1.07
CA TRP A 129 -12.11 4.69 -1.48
C TRP A 129 -13.33 4.50 -2.37
N THR A 130 -13.28 3.59 -3.36
CA THR A 130 -14.45 3.28 -4.20
C THR A 130 -15.65 2.81 -3.36
N PHE A 131 -15.43 1.97 -2.34
CA PHE A 131 -16.52 1.52 -1.48
C PHE A 131 -17.08 2.62 -0.58
N ILE A 132 -16.24 3.56 -0.10
CA ILE A 132 -16.72 4.75 0.62
C ILE A 132 -17.64 5.57 -0.31
N PHE A 133 -17.23 5.79 -1.56
CA PHE A 133 -18.03 6.55 -2.52
C PHE A 133 -19.35 5.86 -2.84
N ILE A 134 -19.34 4.54 -3.03
CA ILE A 134 -20.56 3.73 -3.23
C ILE A 134 -21.46 3.77 -2.00
N TRP A 135 -20.90 3.80 -0.79
CA TRP A 135 -21.69 3.92 0.44
C TRP A 135 -22.45 5.25 0.50
N PHE A 136 -21.80 6.37 0.16
CA PHE A 136 -22.49 7.67 0.05
C PHE A 136 -23.53 7.69 -1.07
N GLU A 137 -23.25 7.06 -2.22
CA GLU A 137 -24.26 6.88 -3.28
C GLU A 137 -25.50 6.16 -2.79
N GLU A 138 -25.31 5.06 -2.06
CA GLU A 138 -26.42 4.28 -1.56
C GLU A 138 -27.23 5.06 -0.52
N LYS A 139 -26.58 5.81 0.36
CA LYS A 139 -27.27 6.61 1.38
C LYS A 139 -28.05 7.79 0.79
N LEU A 140 -27.54 8.42 -0.26
CA LEU A 140 -28.14 9.63 -0.85
C LEU A 140 -29.11 9.32 -1.99
N GLU A 141 -28.77 8.38 -2.87
CA GLU A 141 -29.57 8.01 -4.05
C GLU A 141 -30.40 6.73 -3.83
N GLY A 142 -30.05 5.90 -2.84
CA GLY A 142 -30.77 4.69 -2.48
C GLY A 142 -30.17 3.38 -3.04
N ALA A 143 -30.92 2.29 -2.85
CA ALA A 143 -30.54 0.96 -3.33
C ALA A 143 -30.33 0.92 -4.86
N ARG A 144 -29.61 -0.10 -5.34
CA ARG A 144 -29.25 -0.30 -6.76
C ARG A 144 -30.35 0.08 -7.76
N ASN A 145 -31.54 -0.50 -7.64
CA ASN A 145 -32.62 -0.28 -8.61
C ASN A 145 -33.18 1.15 -8.55
N LYS A 146 -33.16 1.80 -7.37
CA LYS A 146 -33.53 3.22 -7.24
C LYS A 146 -32.52 4.12 -7.95
N ARG A 147 -31.22 3.84 -7.82
CA ARG A 147 -30.15 4.55 -8.53
C ARG A 147 -30.27 4.44 -10.05
N MET A 148 -30.47 3.22 -10.55
CA MET A 148 -30.69 2.99 -11.99
C MET A 148 -31.91 3.76 -12.51
N LYS A 149 -33.02 3.72 -11.76
CA LYS A 149 -34.24 4.47 -12.12
C LYS A 149 -34.02 5.99 -12.07
N LEU A 150 -33.31 6.48 -11.05
CA LEU A 150 -32.99 7.91 -10.88
C LEU A 150 -32.15 8.44 -12.04
N ASP A 151 -31.22 7.64 -12.56
CA ASP A 151 -30.39 8.03 -13.70
C ASP A 151 -31.19 8.15 -15.00
N GLN A 152 -32.18 7.27 -15.19
CA GLN A 152 -33.08 7.27 -16.35
C GLN A 152 -34.19 8.32 -16.28
N MET A 153 -34.52 8.84 -15.09
CA MET A 153 -35.54 9.87 -14.91
C MET A 153 -35.13 11.20 -15.57
N PRO A 154 -36.09 12.02 -16.05
CA PRO A 154 -35.82 13.39 -16.48
C PRO A 154 -35.29 14.24 -15.31
N TRP A 155 -34.69 15.39 -15.62
CA TRP A 155 -34.19 16.31 -14.61
C TRP A 155 -35.34 16.85 -13.75
N SER A 156 -35.42 16.38 -12.51
CA SER A 156 -36.34 16.84 -11.48
C SER A 156 -35.56 17.41 -10.29
N PHE A 157 -36.23 18.16 -9.41
CA PHE A 157 -35.60 18.67 -8.18
C PHE A 157 -35.02 17.54 -7.31
N ASP A 158 -35.75 16.42 -7.16
CA ASP A 158 -35.27 15.25 -6.40
C ASP A 158 -34.00 14.65 -7.03
N LYS A 159 -33.93 14.56 -8.38
CA LYS A 159 -32.71 14.12 -9.08
C LYS A 159 -31.56 15.10 -8.87
N LEU A 160 -31.81 16.39 -9.01
CA LEU A 160 -30.78 17.42 -8.88
C LEU A 160 -30.19 17.43 -7.46
N TRP A 161 -31.04 17.51 -6.43
CA TRP A 161 -30.59 17.53 -5.04
C TRP A 161 -29.79 16.27 -4.67
N ARG A 162 -30.27 15.07 -5.02
CA ARG A 162 -29.57 13.81 -4.71
C ARG A 162 -28.22 13.72 -5.42
N LYS A 163 -28.16 14.11 -6.70
CA LYS A 163 -26.92 14.08 -7.47
C LYS A 163 -25.92 15.11 -6.93
N THR A 164 -26.36 16.33 -6.67
CA THR A 164 -25.53 17.38 -6.07
C THR A 164 -25.02 16.94 -4.70
N ALA A 165 -25.89 16.48 -3.80
CA ALA A 165 -25.50 16.00 -2.47
C ALA A 165 -24.43 14.90 -2.54
N LYS A 166 -24.56 13.95 -3.48
CA LYS A 166 -23.53 12.92 -3.70
C LYS A 166 -22.21 13.53 -4.16
N HIS A 167 -22.24 14.38 -5.18
CA HIS A 167 -21.00 14.98 -5.71
C HIS A 167 -20.32 15.88 -4.67
N THR A 168 -21.09 16.60 -3.85
CA THR A 168 -20.59 17.34 -2.70
C THR A 168 -19.93 16.41 -1.67
N ALA A 169 -20.57 15.30 -1.29
CA ALA A 169 -19.97 14.33 -0.38
C ALA A 169 -18.66 13.75 -0.93
N TRP A 170 -18.64 13.39 -2.22
CA TRP A 170 -17.42 12.90 -2.88
C TRP A 170 -16.31 13.94 -2.89
N LEU A 171 -16.63 15.20 -3.19
CA LEU A 171 -15.65 16.27 -3.22
C LEU A 171 -15.08 16.53 -1.81
N LEU A 172 -15.93 16.55 -0.77
CA LEU A 172 -15.49 16.73 0.61
C LEU A 172 -14.56 15.60 1.08
N ILE A 173 -14.88 14.35 0.75
CA ILE A 173 -14.02 13.19 1.10
C ILE A 173 -12.71 13.23 0.31
N SER A 174 -12.77 13.63 -0.96
CA SER A 174 -11.57 13.79 -1.79
C SER A 174 -10.66 14.89 -1.27
N LEU A 175 -11.25 16.02 -0.86
CA LEU A 175 -10.53 17.14 -0.26
C LEU A 175 -9.90 16.74 1.07
N LEU A 176 -10.66 16.07 1.95
CA LEU A 176 -10.13 15.55 3.21
C LEU A 176 -8.97 14.57 2.97
N THR A 177 -9.12 13.67 1.99
CA THR A 177 -8.07 12.73 1.60
C THR A 177 -6.82 13.47 1.12
N ALA A 178 -6.99 14.46 0.25
CA ALA A 178 -5.89 15.22 -0.31
C ALA A 178 -5.15 16.04 0.75
N MET A 179 -5.88 16.75 1.62
CA MET A 179 -5.28 17.49 2.74
C MET A 179 -4.51 16.56 3.66
N THR A 180 -5.10 15.43 4.05
CA THR A 180 -4.43 14.41 4.88
C THR A 180 -3.17 13.89 4.19
N PHE A 181 -3.22 13.58 2.90
CA PHE A 181 -2.06 13.10 2.15
C PHE A 181 -0.93 14.14 2.12
N VAL A 182 -1.26 15.40 1.86
CA VAL A 182 -0.30 16.51 1.89
C VAL A 182 0.25 16.72 3.30
N SER A 183 -0.54 16.47 4.35
CA SER A 183 -0.10 16.55 5.74
C SER A 183 0.97 15.53 6.13
N TYR A 184 1.21 14.48 5.32
CA TYR A 184 2.38 13.63 5.53
C TYR A 184 3.70 14.32 5.14
N PHE A 185 3.64 15.38 4.33
CA PHE A 185 4.82 16.08 3.80
C PHE A 185 4.99 17.49 4.37
N VAL A 186 3.89 18.19 4.62
CA VAL A 186 3.83 19.52 5.21
C VAL A 186 3.14 19.42 6.57
N PRO A 187 3.58 20.12 7.62
CA PRO A 187 2.98 20.02 8.94
C PRO A 187 1.45 20.12 8.93
N SER A 188 0.76 19.17 9.57
CA SER A 188 -0.70 19.06 9.54
C SER A 188 -1.42 20.37 9.90
N ARG A 189 -0.92 21.08 10.91
CA ARG A 189 -1.52 22.35 11.36
C ARG A 189 -1.44 23.44 10.30
N GLU A 190 -0.32 23.54 9.59
CA GLU A 190 -0.10 24.51 8.51
C GLU A 190 -1.04 24.21 7.34
N VAL A 191 -1.09 22.96 6.87
CA VAL A 191 -1.96 22.56 5.74
C VAL A 191 -3.41 22.93 5.99
N TYR A 192 -3.96 22.59 7.16
CA TYR A 192 -5.37 22.85 7.43
C TYR A 192 -5.64 24.34 7.69
N LEU A 193 -4.80 25.04 8.47
CA LEU A 193 -5.03 26.46 8.73
C LEU A 193 -4.83 27.31 7.47
N GLU A 194 -3.68 27.18 6.81
CA GLU A 194 -3.30 28.05 5.70
C GLU A 194 -4.17 27.84 4.46
N VAL A 195 -4.62 26.60 4.19
CA VAL A 195 -5.51 26.34 3.06
C VAL A 195 -6.86 27.03 3.27
N PHE A 196 -7.41 27.00 4.50
CA PHE A 196 -8.69 27.64 4.82
C PHE A 196 -8.59 29.15 5.02
N THR A 197 -7.45 29.69 5.47
CA THR A 197 -7.21 31.15 5.57
C THR A 197 -6.79 31.80 4.25
N LEU A 198 -6.66 31.02 3.18
CA LEU A 198 -6.19 31.49 1.87
C LEU A 198 -4.73 31.98 1.85
N GLN A 199 -3.90 31.43 2.72
CA GLN A 199 -2.50 31.84 2.93
C GLN A 199 -1.47 30.77 2.56
N ALA A 200 -1.91 29.57 2.16
CA ALA A 200 -0.99 28.49 1.83
C ALA A 200 -0.12 28.82 0.60
N SER A 201 1.07 28.22 0.54
CA SER A 201 1.92 28.36 -0.64
C SER A 201 1.25 27.81 -1.91
N GLY A 202 1.60 28.35 -3.08
CA GLY A 202 1.07 27.89 -4.36
C GLY A 202 1.30 26.40 -4.63
N ALA A 203 2.40 25.84 -4.11
CA ALA A 203 2.70 24.41 -4.19
C ALA A 203 1.70 23.56 -3.37
N VAL A 204 1.36 24.00 -2.15
CA VAL A 204 0.37 23.31 -1.30
C VAL A 204 -1.00 23.31 -2.00
N TYR A 205 -1.45 24.44 -2.53
CA TYR A 205 -2.71 24.49 -3.29
C TYR A 205 -2.71 23.56 -4.50
N PHE A 206 -1.63 23.57 -5.28
CA PHE A 206 -1.49 22.70 -6.45
C PHE A 206 -1.67 21.22 -6.06
N TRP A 207 -0.94 20.75 -5.04
CA TRP A 207 -1.02 19.35 -4.63
C TRP A 207 -2.36 18.98 -4.01
N VAL A 208 -2.95 19.84 -3.17
CA VAL A 208 -4.28 19.60 -2.60
C VAL A 208 -5.33 19.50 -3.70
N ILE A 209 -5.34 20.42 -4.67
CA ILE A 209 -6.29 20.39 -5.80
C ILE A 209 -6.06 19.16 -6.66
N LEU A 210 -4.80 18.87 -7.02
CA LEU A 210 -4.44 17.71 -7.85
C LEU A 210 -4.91 16.41 -7.20
N PHE A 211 -4.60 16.16 -5.93
CA PHE A 211 -5.00 14.95 -5.24
C PHE A 211 -6.51 14.89 -4.97
N THR A 212 -7.18 16.04 -4.80
CA THR A 212 -8.64 16.12 -4.69
C THR A 212 -9.28 15.64 -6.00
N LEU A 213 -8.85 16.21 -7.14
CA LEU A 213 -9.38 15.83 -8.45
C LEU A 213 -9.02 14.38 -8.82
N ALA A 214 -7.80 13.94 -8.51
CA ALA A 214 -7.37 12.57 -8.74
C ALA A 214 -8.19 11.56 -7.92
N THR A 215 -8.42 11.82 -6.62
CA THR A 215 -9.24 10.96 -5.76
C THR A 215 -10.69 10.92 -6.24
N TYR A 216 -11.25 12.09 -6.58
CA TYR A 216 -12.60 12.21 -7.09
C TYR A 216 -12.80 11.46 -8.42
N GLY A 217 -11.87 11.64 -9.37
CA GLY A 217 -11.87 10.95 -10.65
C GLY A 217 -11.73 9.44 -10.49
N ASN A 218 -10.74 9.02 -9.71
CA ASN A 218 -10.37 7.62 -9.56
C ASN A 218 -11.44 6.80 -8.82
N ALA A 219 -11.88 7.25 -7.64
CA ALA A 219 -12.88 6.54 -6.83
C ALA A 219 -14.32 6.76 -7.32
N GLY A 220 -14.61 7.94 -7.88
CA GLY A 220 -15.96 8.31 -8.32
C GLY A 220 -16.33 7.74 -9.69
N TRP A 221 -15.43 7.89 -10.66
CA TRP A 221 -15.71 7.62 -12.07
C TRP A 221 -14.97 6.39 -12.61
N MET A 222 -13.68 6.25 -12.33
CA MET A 222 -12.85 5.18 -12.90
C MET A 222 -13.12 3.82 -12.24
N ARG A 223 -13.21 3.76 -10.91
CA ARG A 223 -13.66 2.58 -10.14
C ARG A 223 -13.02 1.27 -10.63
N GLU A 224 -13.82 0.36 -11.20
CA GLU A 224 -13.42 -0.94 -11.72
C GLU A 224 -12.44 -0.85 -12.89
N ILE A 225 -12.48 0.23 -13.68
CA ILE A 225 -11.57 0.47 -14.81
C ILE A 225 -10.13 0.51 -14.31
N MET A 226 -9.90 1.13 -13.14
CA MET A 226 -8.58 1.16 -12.51
C MET A 226 -8.11 -0.26 -12.20
N CYS A 227 -8.97 -1.10 -11.62
CA CYS A 227 -8.62 -2.46 -11.21
C CYS A 227 -8.46 -3.43 -12.39
N ILE A 228 -9.23 -3.26 -13.46
CA ILE A 228 -9.27 -4.19 -14.61
C ILE A 228 -8.23 -3.81 -15.67
N HIS A 229 -8.06 -2.51 -15.95
CA HIS A 229 -7.27 -2.04 -17.09
C HIS A 229 -5.98 -1.33 -16.71
N MET A 230 -5.95 -0.57 -15.61
CA MET A 230 -4.79 0.25 -15.27
C MET A 230 -3.85 -0.42 -14.28
N CYS A 231 -4.38 -1.23 -13.36
CA CYS A 231 -3.62 -1.88 -12.31
C CYS A 231 -2.84 -3.08 -12.89
N PRO A 232 -1.51 -2.98 -13.09
CA PRO A 232 -0.74 -4.11 -13.59
C PRO A 232 -0.74 -5.28 -12.60
N TYR A 233 -0.91 -4.95 -11.31
CA TYR A 233 -0.90 -5.90 -10.22
C TYR A 233 -2.00 -6.96 -10.33
N ALA A 234 -3.18 -6.60 -10.86
CA ALA A 234 -4.27 -7.56 -11.09
C ALA A 234 -3.82 -8.76 -11.96
N ARG A 235 -3.04 -8.49 -13.00
CA ARG A 235 -2.54 -9.50 -13.93
C ARG A 235 -1.37 -10.28 -13.35
N PHE A 236 -0.43 -9.59 -12.70
CA PHE A 236 0.70 -10.26 -12.03
C PHE A 236 0.23 -11.24 -10.96
N GLN A 237 -0.74 -10.84 -10.13
CA GLN A 237 -1.29 -11.74 -9.10
C GLN A 237 -1.99 -12.96 -9.70
N ALA A 238 -2.77 -12.78 -10.77
CA ALA A 238 -3.46 -13.88 -11.43
C ALA A 238 -2.48 -14.91 -12.00
N ALA A 239 -1.32 -14.46 -12.51
CA ALA A 239 -0.25 -15.35 -12.97
C ALA A 239 0.46 -16.10 -11.82
N MET A 240 0.39 -15.58 -10.58
CA MET A 240 0.99 -16.23 -9.41
C MET A 240 0.13 -17.34 -8.80
N PHE A 241 -1.15 -17.39 -9.15
CA PHE A 241 -2.09 -18.37 -8.60
C PHE A 241 -1.68 -19.80 -8.95
N ASP A 242 -1.94 -20.70 -8.00
CA ASP A 242 -1.89 -22.14 -8.23
C ASP A 242 -3.22 -22.77 -7.80
N LYS A 243 -3.44 -24.05 -8.15
CA LYS A 243 -4.71 -24.75 -7.87
C LYS A 243 -5.10 -24.85 -6.38
N ASN A 244 -4.17 -24.58 -5.47
CA ASN A 244 -4.40 -24.55 -4.01
C ASN A 244 -4.44 -23.11 -3.46
N THR A 245 -4.28 -22.07 -4.27
CA THR A 245 -4.43 -20.68 -3.80
C THR A 245 -5.90 -20.44 -3.41
N TYR A 246 -6.12 -19.84 -2.25
CA TYR A 246 -7.49 -19.54 -1.82
C TYR A 246 -8.09 -18.44 -2.70
N ILE A 247 -9.21 -18.76 -3.32
CA ILE A 247 -9.98 -17.90 -4.19
C ILE A 247 -11.44 -17.89 -3.75
N VAL A 248 -12.19 -16.88 -4.17
CA VAL A 248 -13.65 -16.97 -4.12
C VAL A 248 -14.07 -17.87 -5.27
N GLY A 249 -14.72 -18.99 -4.97
CA GLY A 249 -15.10 -19.99 -5.96
C GLY A 249 -16.57 -20.41 -5.82
N TYR A 250 -17.17 -20.78 -6.95
CA TYR A 250 -18.52 -21.34 -7.03
C TYR A 250 -18.44 -22.86 -7.19
N ASP A 251 -19.21 -23.59 -6.37
CA ASP A 251 -19.30 -25.05 -6.46
C ASP A 251 -20.20 -25.45 -7.63
N THR A 252 -19.57 -25.77 -8.76
CA THR A 252 -20.26 -26.18 -9.99
C THR A 252 -20.96 -27.53 -9.83
N LYS A 253 -20.38 -28.48 -9.09
CA LYS A 253 -20.96 -29.81 -8.89
C LYS A 253 -22.26 -29.73 -8.09
N ARG A 254 -22.31 -28.81 -7.12
CA ARG A 254 -23.49 -28.57 -6.28
C ARG A 254 -24.51 -27.64 -6.93
N GLY A 255 -24.04 -26.63 -7.66
CA GLY A 255 -24.87 -25.53 -8.14
C GLY A 255 -25.44 -25.70 -9.54
N GLU A 256 -24.77 -26.42 -10.43
CA GLU A 256 -25.16 -26.53 -11.86
C GLU A 256 -26.36 -27.44 -12.09
N THR A 257 -26.95 -27.31 -13.29
CA THR A 257 -28.41 -27.46 -13.55
C THR A 257 -29.25 -26.43 -12.76
N ARG A 258 -28.73 -25.21 -12.65
CA ARG A 258 -29.37 -24.09 -11.94
C ARG A 258 -30.66 -23.64 -12.63
N GLY A 259 -31.64 -23.16 -11.87
CA GLY A 259 -32.88 -22.62 -12.45
C GLY A 259 -33.86 -22.06 -11.41
N PRO A 260 -34.78 -21.17 -11.81
CA PRO A 260 -35.73 -20.55 -10.89
C PRO A 260 -36.72 -21.58 -10.34
N ARG A 261 -37.07 -21.45 -9.05
CA ARG A 261 -38.01 -22.34 -8.35
C ARG A 261 -38.64 -21.70 -7.13
N SER A 262 -39.76 -22.27 -6.67
CA SER A 262 -40.40 -21.85 -5.42
C SER A 262 -39.59 -22.35 -4.22
N ARG A 263 -39.77 -21.69 -3.06
CA ARG A 263 -39.11 -22.10 -1.80
C ARG A 263 -39.54 -23.48 -1.30
N LYS A 264 -40.71 -23.96 -1.73
CA LYS A 264 -41.28 -25.24 -1.28
C LYS A 264 -40.96 -26.39 -2.22
N ALA A 265 -40.38 -26.11 -3.38
CA ALA A 265 -40.05 -27.14 -4.36
C ALA A 265 -38.78 -27.89 -3.93
N ASP A 266 -38.80 -29.22 -4.03
CA ASP A 266 -37.59 -30.02 -3.86
C ASP A 266 -36.71 -29.90 -5.13
N PRO A 267 -35.49 -29.33 -5.02
CA PRO A 267 -34.60 -29.18 -6.17
C PRO A 267 -34.23 -30.54 -6.80
N LYS A 268 -34.08 -31.60 -5.99
CA LYS A 268 -33.70 -32.93 -6.50
C LYS A 268 -34.82 -33.54 -7.35
N ALA A 269 -36.07 -33.40 -6.90
CA ALA A 269 -37.24 -33.84 -7.66
C ALA A 269 -37.37 -33.13 -9.02
N LEU A 270 -36.85 -31.90 -9.14
CA LEU A 270 -36.85 -31.11 -10.37
C LEU A 270 -35.58 -31.29 -11.23
N GLY A 271 -34.61 -32.10 -10.78
CA GLY A 271 -33.32 -32.24 -11.45
C GLY A 271 -32.47 -30.97 -11.44
N LEU A 272 -32.72 -30.06 -10.49
CA LEU A 272 -32.03 -28.78 -10.37
C LEU A 272 -30.95 -28.83 -9.28
N GLY A 273 -29.83 -28.15 -9.52
CA GLY A 273 -28.80 -27.90 -8.51
C GLY A 273 -29.19 -26.80 -7.53
N ASP A 274 -28.33 -26.55 -6.54
CA ASP A 274 -28.60 -25.63 -5.43
C ASP A 274 -28.63 -24.14 -5.83
N CYS A 275 -28.12 -23.78 -7.01
CA CYS A 275 -28.18 -22.41 -7.51
C CYS A 275 -29.57 -22.10 -8.09
N ILE A 276 -30.22 -21.03 -7.60
CA ILE A 276 -31.58 -20.61 -8.03
C ILE A 276 -31.58 -19.61 -9.21
N ASP A 277 -30.41 -19.31 -9.78
CA ASP A 277 -30.25 -18.37 -10.91
C ASP A 277 -30.82 -16.95 -10.66
N CYS A 278 -30.56 -16.38 -9.48
CA CYS A 278 -31.12 -15.08 -9.05
C CYS A 278 -30.27 -13.84 -9.40
N ASP A 279 -29.09 -14.02 -9.99
CA ASP A 279 -28.11 -12.98 -10.32
C ASP A 279 -27.66 -12.06 -9.17
N LEU A 280 -27.97 -12.37 -7.91
CA LEU A 280 -27.58 -11.53 -6.77
C LEU A 280 -26.05 -11.47 -6.62
N CYS A 281 -25.34 -12.56 -6.91
CA CYS A 281 -23.88 -12.61 -6.88
C CYS A 281 -23.24 -11.64 -7.90
N VAL A 282 -23.86 -11.45 -9.06
CA VAL A 282 -23.43 -10.50 -10.10
C VAL A 282 -23.75 -9.07 -9.68
N GLN A 283 -24.93 -8.83 -9.11
CA GLN A 283 -25.37 -7.49 -8.69
C GLN A 283 -24.53 -6.88 -7.58
N VAL A 284 -23.96 -7.70 -6.69
CA VAL A 284 -23.11 -7.23 -5.58
C VAL A 284 -21.62 -7.18 -5.95
N CYS A 285 -21.26 -7.67 -7.13
CA CYS A 285 -19.89 -7.71 -7.60
C CYS A 285 -19.41 -6.30 -8.00
N PRO A 286 -18.35 -5.76 -7.39
CA PRO A 286 -17.84 -4.43 -7.75
C PRO A 286 -17.16 -4.39 -9.12
N THR A 287 -16.76 -5.54 -9.66
CA THR A 287 -16.15 -5.66 -10.99
C THR A 287 -17.11 -6.24 -12.03
N GLY A 288 -18.37 -6.50 -11.67
CA GLY A 288 -19.43 -6.88 -12.60
C GLY A 288 -19.30 -8.29 -13.18
N ILE A 289 -18.39 -9.11 -12.67
CA ILE A 289 -18.22 -10.50 -13.12
C ILE A 289 -19.33 -11.43 -12.64
N ASP A 290 -19.55 -12.51 -13.39
CA ASP A 290 -20.38 -13.63 -12.99
C ASP A 290 -19.50 -14.80 -12.52
N ILE A 291 -19.39 -14.94 -11.19
CA ILE A 291 -18.58 -15.96 -10.53
C ILE A 291 -18.94 -17.40 -10.90
N ARG A 292 -20.12 -17.62 -11.49
CA ARG A 292 -20.55 -18.95 -11.96
C ARG A 292 -19.81 -19.37 -13.24
N ASN A 293 -19.17 -18.44 -13.95
CA ASN A 293 -18.36 -18.71 -15.14
C ASN A 293 -16.93 -19.16 -14.79
N GLY A 294 -16.65 -19.42 -13.51
CA GLY A 294 -15.35 -19.90 -13.04
C GLY A 294 -14.42 -18.77 -12.59
N LEU A 295 -13.12 -19.06 -12.55
CA LEU A 295 -12.12 -18.13 -12.08
C LEU A 295 -11.86 -17.04 -13.14
N GLN A 296 -12.08 -15.79 -12.75
CA GLN A 296 -11.87 -14.60 -13.59
C GLN A 296 -10.82 -13.70 -12.94
N TYR A 297 -9.85 -13.21 -13.72
CA TYR A 297 -8.76 -12.40 -13.20
C TYR A 297 -9.23 -11.02 -12.70
N GLU A 298 -10.44 -10.59 -13.05
CA GLU A 298 -11.08 -9.37 -12.55
C GLU A 298 -11.61 -9.54 -11.11
N CYS A 299 -11.72 -10.76 -10.60
CA CYS A 299 -12.18 -11.02 -9.24
C CYS A 299 -11.16 -10.49 -8.21
N ILE A 300 -11.59 -9.55 -7.36
CA ILE A 300 -10.76 -8.96 -6.29
C ILE A 300 -10.86 -9.72 -4.96
N ASN A 301 -11.43 -10.94 -4.95
CA ASN A 301 -11.62 -11.76 -3.75
C ASN A 301 -12.30 -11.02 -2.56
N CYS A 302 -13.26 -10.13 -2.80
CA CYS A 302 -13.90 -9.31 -1.74
C CYS A 302 -15.01 -10.02 -0.95
N GLY A 303 -15.45 -11.21 -1.39
CA GLY A 303 -16.44 -12.03 -0.67
C GLY A 303 -17.90 -11.53 -0.71
N ALA A 304 -18.20 -10.41 -1.38
CA ALA A 304 -19.57 -9.88 -1.42
C ALA A 304 -20.59 -10.86 -2.04
N CYS A 305 -20.18 -11.64 -3.05
CA CYS A 305 -21.01 -12.67 -3.66
C CYS A 305 -21.27 -13.87 -2.72
N ILE A 306 -20.35 -14.16 -1.79
CA ILE A 306 -20.55 -15.19 -0.75
C ILE A 306 -21.70 -14.76 0.16
N ASP A 307 -21.64 -13.56 0.72
CA ASP A 307 -22.68 -13.05 1.62
C ASP A 307 -24.06 -13.00 0.95
N ALA A 308 -24.12 -12.57 -0.32
CA ALA A 308 -25.37 -12.49 -1.08
C ALA A 308 -25.96 -13.89 -1.36
N CYS A 309 -25.09 -14.84 -1.69
CA CYS A 309 -25.48 -16.21 -1.94
C CYS A 309 -25.94 -16.90 -0.66
N ASP A 310 -25.18 -16.79 0.43
CA ASP A 310 -25.52 -17.40 1.72
C ASP A 310 -26.83 -16.87 2.28
N SER A 311 -27.10 -15.56 2.16
CA SER A 311 -28.41 -14.99 2.52
C SER A 311 -29.56 -15.57 1.69
N THR A 312 -29.29 -15.91 0.42
CA THR A 312 -30.27 -16.53 -0.47
C THR A 312 -30.47 -18.01 -0.12
N MET A 313 -29.39 -18.76 0.11
CA MET A 313 -29.44 -20.16 0.51
C MET A 313 -30.20 -20.34 1.82
N GLU A 314 -29.96 -19.46 2.80
CA GLU A 314 -30.68 -19.44 4.07
C GLU A 314 -32.18 -19.20 3.89
N ARG A 315 -32.58 -18.26 3.02
CA ARG A 315 -34.00 -18.02 2.68
C ARG A 315 -34.67 -19.18 1.96
N MET A 316 -33.90 -20.01 1.28
CA MET A 316 -34.38 -21.21 0.59
C MET A 316 -34.32 -22.46 1.49
N GLY A 317 -33.71 -22.38 2.68
CA GLY A 317 -33.51 -23.53 3.56
C GLY A 317 -32.39 -24.48 3.12
N TYR A 318 -31.45 -24.01 2.29
CA TYR A 318 -30.31 -24.80 1.82
C TYR A 318 -29.05 -24.53 2.66
N ALA A 319 -28.08 -25.45 2.61
CA ALA A 319 -26.80 -25.27 3.27
C ALA A 319 -26.05 -24.05 2.69
N LYS A 320 -25.28 -23.33 3.52
CA LYS A 320 -24.44 -22.20 3.08
C LYS A 320 -23.24 -22.70 2.26
N GLY A 321 -22.47 -21.78 1.68
CA GLY A 321 -21.19 -22.08 1.03
C GLY A 321 -21.29 -22.59 -0.41
N LEU A 322 -22.38 -22.29 -1.14
CA LEU A 322 -22.44 -22.53 -2.59
C LEU A 322 -21.40 -21.70 -3.34
N ILE A 323 -21.16 -20.48 -2.86
CA ILE A 323 -19.97 -19.69 -3.16
C ILE A 323 -19.19 -19.56 -1.86
N SER A 324 -17.88 -19.84 -1.86
CA SER A 324 -17.06 -19.78 -0.65
C SER A 324 -15.60 -19.44 -0.97
N TYR A 325 -14.82 -19.09 0.06
CA TYR A 325 -13.36 -19.09 -0.06
C TYR A 325 -12.88 -20.54 -0.09
N THR A 326 -12.37 -20.95 -1.23
CA THR A 326 -12.02 -22.34 -1.53
C THR A 326 -10.80 -22.37 -2.47
N THR A 327 -10.38 -23.56 -2.86
CA THR A 327 -9.31 -23.76 -3.84
C THR A 327 -9.86 -24.53 -5.04
N GLU A 328 -9.22 -24.40 -6.20
CA GLU A 328 -9.62 -25.15 -7.41
C GLU A 328 -9.57 -26.66 -7.15
N ASN A 329 -8.49 -27.14 -6.49
CA ASN A 329 -8.37 -28.55 -6.09
C ASN A 329 -9.53 -28.99 -5.20
N LYS A 330 -9.92 -28.20 -4.20
CA LYS A 330 -11.01 -28.53 -3.30
C LYS A 330 -12.35 -28.64 -4.03
N LEU A 331 -12.61 -27.74 -4.99
CA LEU A 331 -13.79 -27.81 -5.87
C LEU A 331 -13.76 -29.06 -6.78
N GLU A 332 -12.58 -29.45 -7.25
CA GLU A 332 -12.38 -30.69 -8.00
C GLU A 332 -12.50 -31.96 -7.13
N GLY A 333 -12.51 -31.84 -5.80
CA GLY A 333 -12.57 -32.96 -4.84
C GLY A 333 -11.20 -33.48 -4.42
N ILE A 334 -10.12 -32.78 -4.78
CA ILE A 334 -8.74 -33.06 -4.40
C ILE A 334 -8.46 -32.32 -3.08
N LYS A 335 -7.87 -33.00 -2.10
CA LYS A 335 -7.51 -32.39 -0.80
C LYS A 335 -6.57 -31.19 -1.01
N GLU A 336 -6.90 -30.05 -0.40
CA GLU A 336 -6.03 -28.88 -0.43
C GLU A 336 -4.67 -29.15 0.23
N LYS A 337 -3.58 -28.76 -0.44
CA LYS A 337 -2.23 -28.74 0.17
C LYS A 337 -1.89 -27.31 0.55
N VAL A 338 -1.96 -27.01 1.85
CA VAL A 338 -1.61 -25.68 2.37
C VAL A 338 -0.11 -25.43 2.21
N LEU A 339 0.73 -26.35 2.71
CA LEU A 339 2.19 -26.24 2.62
C LEU A 339 2.67 -26.71 1.24
N ARG A 340 3.13 -25.76 0.42
CA ARG A 340 3.58 -25.98 -0.96
C ARG A 340 5.01 -25.49 -1.13
N PRO A 341 5.85 -26.14 -1.96
CA PRO A 341 7.23 -25.69 -2.20
C PRO A 341 7.32 -24.21 -2.60
N LYS A 342 6.41 -23.74 -3.46
CA LYS A 342 6.33 -22.33 -3.88
C LYS A 342 6.04 -21.38 -2.71
N LEU A 343 5.06 -21.71 -1.86
CA LEU A 343 4.68 -20.90 -0.70
C LEU A 343 5.80 -20.88 0.35
N VAL A 344 6.41 -22.04 0.61
CA VAL A 344 7.55 -22.16 1.52
C VAL A 344 8.74 -21.34 1.01
N GLY A 345 9.03 -21.40 -0.30
CA GLY A 345 10.09 -20.60 -0.92
C GLY A 345 9.90 -19.10 -0.70
N TYR A 346 8.70 -18.57 -0.95
CA TYR A 346 8.40 -17.16 -0.65
C TYR A 346 8.50 -16.85 0.84
N GLY A 347 8.02 -17.76 1.71
CA GLY A 347 8.11 -17.60 3.16
C GLY A 347 9.57 -17.51 3.64
N VAL A 348 10.43 -18.42 3.20
CA VAL A 348 11.85 -18.46 3.56
C VAL A 348 12.57 -17.20 3.10
N VAL A 349 12.37 -16.78 1.84
CA VAL A 349 12.99 -15.55 1.31
C VAL A 349 12.50 -14.32 2.08
N LEU A 350 11.20 -14.22 2.34
CA LEU A 350 10.63 -13.11 3.11
C LEU A 350 11.21 -13.06 4.53
N THR A 351 11.27 -14.20 5.22
CA THR A 351 11.87 -14.29 6.56
C THR A 351 13.34 -13.90 6.54
N ALA A 352 14.12 -14.39 5.56
CA ALA A 352 15.52 -14.02 5.42
C ALA A 352 15.69 -12.51 5.21
N MET A 353 14.89 -11.89 4.34
CA MET A 353 14.92 -10.45 4.11
C MET A 353 14.57 -9.66 5.37
N ILE A 354 13.56 -10.09 6.13
CA ILE A 354 13.17 -9.46 7.40
C ILE A 354 14.31 -9.56 8.42
N LEU A 355 14.94 -10.73 8.56
CA LEU A 355 16.07 -10.92 9.49
C LEU A 355 17.28 -10.05 9.11
N VAL A 356 17.63 -10.01 7.81
CA VAL A 356 18.70 -9.13 7.31
C VAL A 356 18.36 -7.66 7.54
N PHE A 357 17.11 -7.26 7.34
CA PHE A 357 16.66 -5.89 7.58
C PHE A 357 16.71 -5.51 9.06
N ILE A 358 16.25 -6.39 9.96
CA ILE A 358 16.34 -6.17 11.42
C ILE A 358 17.80 -6.06 11.84
N TYR A 359 18.66 -6.97 11.36
CA TYR A 359 20.10 -6.92 11.63
C TYR A 359 20.74 -5.62 11.10
N ALA A 360 20.44 -5.23 9.85
CA ALA A 360 20.96 -4.01 9.26
C ALA A 360 20.47 -2.74 10.00
N SER A 361 19.22 -2.76 10.47
CA SER A 361 18.63 -1.66 11.24
C SER A 361 19.22 -1.55 12.65
N ALA A 362 19.50 -2.68 13.30
CA ALA A 362 20.10 -2.72 14.63
C ALA A 362 21.58 -2.29 14.62
N ASN A 363 22.28 -2.45 13.49
CA ASN A 363 23.68 -2.05 13.33
C ASN A 363 23.85 -0.67 12.67
N ILE A 364 22.82 0.18 12.69
CA ILE A 364 22.96 1.56 12.22
C ILE A 364 23.91 2.28 13.18
N ALA A 365 25.10 2.63 12.70
CA ALA A 365 26.04 3.43 13.48
C ALA A 365 25.38 4.75 13.91
N PRO A 366 25.40 5.11 15.20
CA PRO A 366 24.74 6.32 15.72
C PRO A 366 25.46 7.60 15.26
N VAL A 367 26.66 7.46 14.71
CA VAL A 367 27.51 8.54 14.22
C VAL A 367 27.99 8.19 12.83
N ARG A 368 27.98 9.17 11.94
CA ARG A 368 28.62 9.05 10.63
C ARG A 368 29.50 10.25 10.37
N ILE A 369 30.72 9.99 9.91
CA ILE A 369 31.65 11.02 9.44
C ILE A 369 31.86 10.87 7.94
N ASP A 370 31.89 11.98 7.22
CA ASP A 370 32.28 12.06 5.82
C ASP A 370 33.35 13.16 5.68
N ILE A 371 34.33 12.91 4.82
CA ILE A 371 35.55 13.72 4.76
C ILE A 371 35.80 14.09 3.31
N ILE A 372 35.68 15.38 3.05
CA ILE A 372 35.88 15.94 1.73
C ILE A 372 37.22 16.68 1.77
N ARG A 373 38.24 16.10 1.18
CA ARG A 373 39.50 16.80 0.91
C ARG A 373 39.29 17.81 -0.22
N ASP A 374 39.91 18.97 -0.10
CA ASP A 374 39.93 19.91 -1.23
C ASP A 374 40.66 19.26 -2.43
N ARG A 375 40.05 19.35 -3.61
CA ARG A 375 40.59 18.79 -4.86
C ARG A 375 41.46 19.79 -5.62
N ASN A 376 41.31 21.08 -5.35
CA ASN A 376 41.99 22.14 -6.09
C ASN A 376 43.41 22.40 -5.59
N GLN A 377 43.75 21.89 -4.39
CA GLN A 377 45.05 22.07 -3.78
C GLN A 377 45.56 20.73 -3.25
N LEU A 378 46.71 20.27 -3.76
CA LEU A 378 47.32 19.03 -3.30
C LEU A 378 47.83 19.21 -1.87
N TYR A 379 48.66 20.23 -1.65
CA TYR A 379 49.14 20.66 -0.34
C TYR A 379 49.51 22.15 -0.39
N THR A 380 49.59 22.79 0.77
CA THR A 380 50.12 24.14 0.95
C THR A 380 51.30 24.13 1.90
N GLU A 381 52.23 25.05 1.73
CA GLU A 381 53.25 25.29 2.75
C GLU A 381 52.84 26.50 3.58
N ASN A 382 52.79 26.35 4.90
CA ASN A 382 52.42 27.45 5.79
C ASN A 382 53.63 28.33 6.14
N THR A 383 53.40 29.41 6.88
CA THR A 383 54.46 30.35 7.29
C THR A 383 55.54 29.75 8.20
N GLN A 384 55.31 28.53 8.71
CA GLN A 384 56.27 27.78 9.53
C GLN A 384 57.01 26.69 8.72
N GLY A 385 56.84 26.65 7.39
CA GLY A 385 57.45 25.64 6.52
C GLY A 385 56.82 24.25 6.62
N MET A 386 55.67 24.12 7.29
CA MET A 386 54.96 22.84 7.40
C MET A 386 54.06 22.62 6.19
N THR A 387 53.95 21.37 5.76
CA THR A 387 53.00 20.98 4.72
C THR A 387 51.61 20.88 5.32
N GLU A 388 50.63 21.55 4.74
CA GLU A 388 49.26 21.68 5.21
C GLU A 388 48.29 21.14 4.15
N ASN A 389 47.27 20.41 4.59
CA ASN A 389 46.17 19.92 3.76
C ASN A 389 44.84 20.37 4.38
N THR A 390 43.92 20.84 3.54
CA THR A 390 42.59 21.28 3.95
C THR A 390 41.56 20.16 3.75
N PHE A 391 40.71 19.99 4.77
CA PHE A 391 39.63 19.01 4.76
C PHE A 391 38.34 19.68 5.23
N THR A 392 37.22 19.23 4.69
CA THR A 392 35.88 19.55 5.20
C THR A 392 35.33 18.29 5.83
N LEU A 393 35.23 18.28 7.15
CA LEU A 393 34.59 17.21 7.92
C LEU A 393 33.09 17.47 7.95
N LYS A 394 32.30 16.45 7.65
CA LYS A 394 30.86 16.43 7.86
C LYS A 394 30.55 15.37 8.91
N ILE A 395 30.13 15.78 10.08
CA ILE A 395 29.78 14.89 11.18
C ILE A 395 28.26 14.93 11.33
N LEU A 396 27.65 13.75 11.26
CA LEU A 396 26.21 13.56 11.43
C LEU A 396 25.96 12.84 12.76
N ASN A 397 25.23 13.52 13.65
CA ASN A 397 24.65 12.89 14.83
C ASN A 397 23.32 12.24 14.46
N LYS A 398 23.24 10.89 14.47
CA LYS A 398 21.99 10.16 14.18
C LYS A 398 21.16 9.85 15.42
N THR A 399 21.60 10.23 16.62
CA THR A 399 20.88 9.99 17.87
C THR A 399 19.80 11.05 18.11
N GLU A 400 18.92 10.78 19.09
CA GLU A 400 17.87 11.72 19.53
C GLU A 400 18.36 12.73 20.57
N THR A 401 19.64 12.68 20.96
CA THR A 401 20.25 13.54 21.99
C THR A 401 21.45 14.29 21.45
N ALA A 402 21.77 15.44 22.05
CA ALA A 402 23.00 16.15 21.74
C ALA A 402 24.19 15.40 22.36
N HIS A 403 25.24 15.17 21.57
CA HIS A 403 26.47 14.55 22.06
C HIS A 403 27.68 15.41 21.74
N GLU A 404 28.73 15.23 22.53
CA GLU A 404 30.04 15.81 22.30
C GLU A 404 30.90 14.84 21.50
N TYR A 405 31.50 15.34 20.43
CA TYR A 405 32.29 14.57 19.48
C TYR A 405 33.74 15.06 19.53
N GLN A 406 34.67 14.14 19.81
CA GLN A 406 36.11 14.40 19.78
C GLN A 406 36.72 13.84 18.50
N MET A 407 37.57 14.63 17.85
CA MET A 407 38.22 14.28 16.59
C MET A 407 39.72 14.06 16.80
N HIS A 408 40.25 13.03 16.16
CA HIS A 408 41.69 12.80 16.05
C HIS A 408 42.06 12.15 14.72
N ILE A 409 43.37 12.13 14.42
CA ILE A 409 43.90 11.53 13.19
C ILE A 409 44.85 10.42 13.58
N ASP A 410 44.66 9.27 12.96
CA ASP A 410 45.59 8.15 12.97
C ASP A 410 46.38 8.11 11.65
N GLY A 411 47.64 7.69 11.72
CA GLY A 411 48.54 7.60 10.55
C GLY A 411 49.48 8.80 10.32
N LEU A 412 49.44 9.83 11.15
CA LEU A 412 50.42 10.94 11.15
C LEU A 412 51.03 11.11 12.54
N ASN A 413 52.35 11.30 12.60
CA ASN A 413 53.07 11.64 13.82
C ASN A 413 53.23 13.16 13.91
N ASN A 414 53.18 13.72 15.13
CA ASN A 414 53.46 15.14 15.41
C ASN A 414 52.72 16.15 14.51
N TYR A 415 51.46 15.86 14.14
CA TYR A 415 50.65 16.77 13.34
C TYR A 415 50.11 17.94 14.19
N LYS A 416 49.94 19.11 13.55
CA LYS A 416 49.19 20.23 14.10
C LYS A 416 47.79 20.28 13.49
N TRP A 417 46.78 20.27 14.35
CA TRP A 417 45.38 20.43 13.98
C TRP A 417 44.97 21.90 14.05
N TYR A 418 44.37 22.40 12.97
CA TYR A 418 43.80 23.74 12.91
C TYR A 418 42.29 23.65 12.71
N GLY A 419 41.56 24.07 13.74
CA GLY A 419 40.10 24.00 13.81
C GLY A 419 39.63 23.46 15.17
N PRO A 420 38.32 23.45 15.44
CA PRO A 420 37.79 22.84 16.64
C PRO A 420 38.05 21.32 16.63
N GLN A 421 38.58 20.79 17.73
CA GLN A 421 38.86 19.36 17.88
C GLN A 421 37.75 18.63 18.67
N THR A 422 36.97 19.40 19.42
CA THR A 422 35.79 18.93 20.14
C THR A 422 34.60 19.80 19.77
N VAL A 423 33.47 19.19 19.43
CA VAL A 423 32.25 19.90 19.02
C VAL A 423 31.01 19.22 19.60
N GLN A 424 30.04 20.02 20.01
CA GLN A 424 28.71 19.55 20.40
C GLN A 424 27.79 19.61 19.19
N ILE A 425 27.13 18.49 18.87
CA ILE A 425 26.22 18.39 17.72
C ILE A 425 24.85 18.01 18.22
N ALA A 426 23.82 18.80 17.87
CA ALA A 426 22.45 18.51 18.28
C ALA A 426 21.93 17.21 17.66
N ALA A 427 20.86 16.68 18.22
CA ALA A 427 20.19 15.49 17.73
C ALA A 427 19.77 15.67 16.25
N GLY A 428 20.16 14.72 15.38
CA GLY A 428 19.79 14.79 13.97
C GLY A 428 20.39 15.96 13.18
N GLU A 429 21.46 16.59 13.67
CA GLU A 429 22.15 17.68 13.00
C GLU A 429 23.40 17.18 12.22
N VAL A 430 23.67 17.81 11.07
CA VAL A 430 24.92 17.64 10.32
C VAL A 430 25.77 18.88 10.51
N LEU A 431 26.90 18.74 11.22
CA LEU A 431 27.87 19.80 11.37
C LEU A 431 28.93 19.70 10.26
N THR A 432 29.14 20.80 9.53
CA THR A 432 30.18 20.90 8.50
C THR A 432 31.31 21.78 9.03
N LEU A 433 32.51 21.19 9.20
CA LEU A 433 33.68 21.84 9.77
C LEU A 433 34.83 21.86 8.75
N PRO A 434 35.22 23.04 8.25
CA PRO A 434 36.48 23.18 7.54
C PRO A 434 37.62 23.11 8.58
N ILE A 435 38.59 22.24 8.32
CA ILE A 435 39.78 22.06 9.15
C ILE A 435 41.02 22.01 8.25
N SER A 436 42.18 22.25 8.84
CA SER A 436 43.45 21.96 8.19
C SER A 436 44.39 21.22 9.13
N VAL A 437 45.23 20.39 8.52
CA VAL A 437 46.19 19.56 9.24
C VAL A 437 47.54 19.89 8.65
N ALA A 438 48.50 20.27 9.49
CA ALA A 438 49.88 20.50 9.06
C ALA A 438 50.85 19.52 9.70
N VAL A 439 51.84 19.10 8.93
CA VAL A 439 52.90 18.17 9.35
C VAL A 439 54.24 18.68 8.83
N ASP A 440 55.29 18.48 9.60
CA ASP A 440 56.65 18.74 9.14
C ASP A 440 57.00 17.83 7.95
N PRO A 441 57.47 18.37 6.80
CA PRO A 441 57.85 17.57 5.64
C PRO A 441 58.83 16.43 5.97
N VAL A 442 59.69 16.59 6.99
CA VAL A 442 60.68 15.58 7.39
C VAL A 442 60.03 14.33 7.99
N GLU A 443 58.86 14.46 8.59
CA GLU A 443 58.10 13.35 9.17
C GLU A 443 57.33 12.54 8.09
N LEU A 444 57.17 13.09 6.88
CA LEU A 444 56.47 12.45 5.77
C LEU A 444 57.38 11.47 5.03
N LYS A 445 57.21 10.17 5.31
CA LYS A 445 57.96 9.10 4.63
C LYS A 445 57.57 8.88 3.16
N ARG A 446 56.40 9.39 2.74
CA ARG A 446 55.84 9.21 1.39
C ARG A 446 55.08 10.48 0.94
N PRO A 447 55.07 10.80 -0.36
CA PRO A 447 54.29 11.92 -0.91
C PRO A 447 52.78 11.77 -0.70
N ILE A 448 52.29 10.53 -0.55
CA ILE A 448 50.89 10.25 -0.23
C ILE A 448 50.88 9.35 1.00
N THR A 449 50.42 9.89 2.12
CA THR A 449 50.26 9.16 3.37
C THR A 449 48.78 8.85 3.59
N LYS A 450 48.49 7.60 3.93
CA LYS A 450 47.14 7.19 4.31
C LYS A 450 46.88 7.66 5.73
N ILE A 451 45.79 8.39 5.92
CA ILE A 451 45.37 8.91 7.22
C ILE A 451 43.94 8.50 7.46
N ASP A 452 43.62 8.23 8.71
CA ASP A 452 42.26 7.92 9.11
C ASP A 452 41.82 8.95 10.15
N PHE A 453 40.74 9.67 9.85
CA PHE A 453 40.12 10.52 10.85
C PHE A 453 39.18 9.67 11.68
N ILE A 454 39.29 9.84 12.99
CA ILE A 454 38.51 9.10 13.97
C ILE A 454 37.72 10.12 14.78
N VAL A 455 36.41 9.89 14.84
CA VAL A 455 35.49 10.62 15.71
C VAL A 455 35.01 9.68 16.80
N THR A 456 35.25 10.06 18.05
CA THR A 456 34.80 9.34 19.24
C THR A 456 33.73 10.15 19.95
N THR A 457 32.70 9.46 20.41
CA THR A 457 31.67 10.03 21.29
C THR A 457 31.24 8.99 22.32
N GLU A 458 30.62 9.45 23.39
CA GLU A 458 30.04 8.59 24.41
C GLU A 458 28.51 8.66 24.27
N VAL A 459 27.90 7.51 23.95
CA VAL A 459 26.44 7.36 23.86
C VAL A 459 26.03 6.32 24.88
N ASP A 460 25.19 6.71 25.85
CA ASP A 460 24.67 5.82 26.91
C ASP A 460 25.74 5.04 27.70
N GLY A 461 26.95 5.59 27.83
CA GLY A 461 28.07 4.98 28.56
C GLY A 461 28.92 4.01 27.73
N GLU A 462 28.62 3.84 26.43
CA GLU A 462 29.48 3.12 25.49
C GLU A 462 30.23 4.10 24.57
N ALA A 463 31.53 3.86 24.40
CA ALA A 463 32.36 4.63 23.47
C ALA A 463 32.04 4.19 22.04
N VAL A 464 31.48 5.10 21.24
CA VAL A 464 31.25 4.88 19.83
C VAL A 464 32.33 5.58 19.02
N GLU A 465 32.97 4.81 18.13
CA GLU A 465 34.00 5.28 17.23
C GLU A 465 33.53 5.21 15.77
N ALA A 466 33.69 6.31 15.05
CA ALA A 466 33.51 6.38 13.60
C ALA A 466 34.84 6.71 12.93
N LYS A 467 35.29 5.83 12.05
CA LYS A 467 36.57 5.94 11.33
C LYS A 467 36.33 6.16 9.84
N GLN A 468 36.98 7.17 9.26
CA GLN A 468 36.91 7.44 7.83
C GLN A 468 38.30 7.69 7.25
N GLU A 469 38.60 6.91 6.22
CA GLU A 469 39.88 6.93 5.51
C GLU A 469 39.98 8.16 4.60
N SER A 470 41.14 8.80 4.62
CA SER A 470 41.53 9.90 3.73
C SER A 470 43.02 9.78 3.32
N ARG A 471 43.53 10.81 2.64
CA ARG A 471 44.92 10.89 2.17
C ARG A 471 45.49 12.26 2.49
N PHE A 472 46.71 12.25 3.04
CA PHE A 472 47.54 13.42 3.23
C PHE A 472 48.59 13.48 2.12
N PHE A 473 48.70 14.63 1.45
CA PHE A 473 49.65 14.84 0.37
C PHE A 473 50.81 15.69 0.86
N GLY A 474 52.01 15.18 0.63
CA GLY A 474 53.30 15.81 0.88
C GLY A 474 53.99 16.29 -0.40
N PRO A 475 55.06 17.09 -0.26
CA PRO A 475 55.93 17.49 -1.36
C PRO A 475 56.69 16.34 -2.01
#